data_AF-A0A285CD27-F1
#
_entry.id   AF-A0A285CD27-F1
#
_cell.length_a   1.000
_cell.length_b   1.000
_cell.length_c   1.000
_cell.angle_alpha   90.00
_cell.angle_beta   90.00
_cell.angle_gamma   90.00
#
_symmetry.space_group_name_H-M   'P 1'
#
loop_
_entity.id
_entity.type
_entity.pdbx_description
1 polymer ?
#
loop_
_entity_poly.entity_id
_entity_poly.type
_entity_poly.pdbx_seq_one_letter_code
_entity_poly.pdbx_strand_id
1 'polypeptide(L)'
;MAGLRTAVSRLRRQLAAHPAEFPDRAIAEDELAALAAMTTDGAPEIPRLRRSLLLIAGAIGSVSALSRGLAEVRDAVELFGGPGRG
;
A
#
# COMPACT_ATOMS: atom_id res chain seq x y z
N MET A 1 -0.14 6.35 -13.33
CA MET A 1 0.72 5.29 -12.77
C MET A 1 1.90 5.81 -11.93
N ALA A 2 2.65 6.85 -12.34
CA ALA A 2 3.85 7.29 -11.62
C ALA A 2 3.61 7.65 -10.13
N GLY A 3 2.52 8.37 -9.81
CA GLY A 3 2.17 8.72 -8.43
C GLY A 3 1.95 7.50 -7.51
N LEU A 4 1.16 6.53 -7.98
CA LEU A 4 0.91 5.28 -7.24
C LEU A 4 2.19 4.46 -7.05
N ARG A 5 3.01 4.30 -8.10
CA ARG A 5 4.31 3.61 -7.99
C ARG A 5 5.24 4.27 -6.98
N THR A 6 5.30 5.61 -6.97
CA THR A 6 6.14 6.37 -6.03
C THR A 6 5.66 6.19 -4.59
N ALA A 7 4.35 6.27 -4.34
CA ALA A 7 3.78 6.07 -3.01
C ALA A 7 4.06 4.66 -2.48
N VAL A 8 3.83 3.63 -3.30
CA VAL A 8 4.10 2.22 -2.93
C VAL A 8 5.60 2.00 -2.65
N SER A 9 6.47 2.54 -3.49
CA SER A 9 7.92 2.43 -3.28
C SER A 9 8.39 3.12 -2.01
N ARG A 10 7.75 4.22 -1.60
CA ARG A 10 8.04 4.91 -0.36
C ARG A 10 7.60 4.10 0.86
N LEU A 11 6.38 3.56 0.84
CA LEU A 11 5.87 2.72 1.92
C LEU A 11 6.77 1.49 2.14
N ARG A 12 7.26 0.87 1.06
CA ARG A 12 8.24 -0.24 1.15
C ARG A 12 9.51 0.15 1.88
N ARG A 13 10.06 1.33 1.56
CA ARG A 13 11.27 1.82 2.23
C ARG A 13 11.01 2.11 3.71
N GLN A 14 9.85 2.68 4.05
CA GLN A 14 9.48 2.95 5.44
C GLN A 14 9.32 1.65 6.23
N LEU A 15 8.67 0.64 5.63
CA LEU A 15 8.50 -0.68 6.26
C LEU A 15 9.85 -1.38 6.46
N ALA A 16 10.73 -1.37 5.46
CA ALA A 16 12.07 -1.95 5.57
C ALA A 16 12.96 -1.23 6.60
N ALA A 17 12.79 0.08 6.75
CA ALA A 17 13.49 0.89 7.76
C ALA A 17 12.87 0.80 9.14
N HIS A 18 11.69 0.18 9.30
CA HIS A 18 11.02 0.08 10.59
C HIS A 18 11.53 -1.15 11.35
N PRO A 19 12.17 -0.96 12.53
CA PRO A 19 12.75 -2.07 13.27
C PRO A 19 11.70 -2.88 14.05
N ALA A 20 10.43 -2.47 14.09
CA ALA A 20 9.42 -3.18 14.87
C ALA A 20 9.06 -4.53 14.24
N GLU A 21 9.11 -5.57 15.05
CA GLU A 21 8.51 -6.87 14.76
C GLU A 21 7.05 -6.81 15.21
N PHE A 22 6.16 -6.58 14.26
CA PHE A 22 4.72 -6.71 14.47
C PHE A 22 4.25 -8.07 13.92
N PRO A 23 3.23 -8.69 14.54
CA PRO A 23 2.86 -10.09 14.30
C PRO A 23 2.59 -10.41 12.82
N ASP A 24 2.04 -9.46 12.08
CA ASP A 24 1.65 -9.64 10.68
C ASP A 24 2.63 -8.98 9.68
N ARG A 25 3.89 -8.73 10.08
CA ARG A 25 4.89 -8.07 9.23
C ARG A 25 5.13 -8.79 7.91
N ALA A 26 5.27 -10.11 7.94
CA ALA A 26 5.48 -10.89 6.72
C ALA A 26 4.29 -10.76 5.75
N ILE A 27 3.06 -10.71 6.27
CA ILE A 27 1.84 -10.51 5.48
C ILE A 27 1.84 -9.11 4.86
N ALA A 28 2.19 -8.08 5.64
CA ALA A 28 2.29 -6.71 5.14
C ALA A 28 3.34 -6.57 4.03
N GLU A 29 4.50 -7.21 4.19
CA GLU A 29 5.58 -7.20 3.19
C GLU A 29 5.18 -7.90 1.89
N ASP A 30 4.53 -9.08 1.99
CA ASP A 30 4.07 -9.85 0.83
C ASP A 30 2.97 -9.12 0.05
N GLU A 31 1.94 -8.61 0.75
CA GLU A 31 0.88 -7.81 0.12
C GLU A 31 1.44 -6.54 -0.53
N LEU A 32 2.43 -5.89 0.10
CA LEU A 32 3.06 -4.70 -0.45
C LEU A 32 3.94 -5.02 -1.67
N ALA A 33 4.54 -6.21 -1.74
CA ALA A 33 5.24 -6.70 -2.92
C ALA A 33 4.25 -7.00 -4.07
N ALA A 34 3.12 -7.64 -3.77
CA ALA A 34 2.05 -7.87 -4.74
C ALA A 34 1.47 -6.55 -5.28
N LEU A 35 1.26 -5.57 -4.41
CA LEU A 35 0.84 -4.22 -4.78
C LEU A 35 1.86 -3.55 -5.71
N ALA A 36 3.16 -3.65 -5.39
CA ALA A 36 4.22 -3.11 -6.23
C ALA A 36 4.28 -3.78 -7.62
N ALA A 37 4.10 -5.10 -7.69
CA ALA A 37 4.04 -5.84 -8.95
C ALA A 37 2.88 -5.35 -9.82
N MET A 38 1.66 -5.26 -9.27
CA MET A 38 0.48 -4.77 -10.00
C MET A 38 0.67 -3.35 -10.56
N THR A 39 1.33 -2.48 -9.80
CA THR A 39 1.60 -1.09 -10.25
C THR A 39 2.71 -0.98 -11.28
N THR A 40 3.56 -2.01 -11.40
CA THR A 40 4.64 -2.10 -12.39
C THR A 40 4.16 -2.74 -13.69
N ASP A 41 3.31 -3.76 -13.61
CA ASP A 41 2.84 -4.57 -14.74
C ASP A 41 1.77 -3.87 -15.61
N GLY A 42 1.31 -2.68 -15.20
CA GLY A 42 0.52 -1.80 -16.06
C GLY A 42 -1.00 -1.97 -16.00
N ALA A 43 -1.52 -3.06 -15.43
CA ALA A 43 -2.96 -3.35 -15.36
C ALA A 43 -3.49 -3.62 -13.93
N PRO A 44 -3.34 -2.69 -12.96
CA PRO A 44 -3.87 -2.90 -11.62
C PRO A 44 -5.39 -2.71 -11.57
N GLU A 45 -6.11 -3.70 -11.04
CA GLU A 45 -7.56 -3.63 -10.81
C GLU A 45 -7.89 -2.84 -9.53
N ILE A 46 -8.75 -1.83 -9.63
CA ILE A 46 -9.15 -0.99 -8.48
C ILE A 46 -9.66 -1.79 -7.27
N PRO A 47 -10.56 -2.78 -7.42
CA PRO A 47 -11.04 -3.58 -6.29
C PRO A 47 -9.90 -4.35 -5.62
N ARG A 48 -8.93 -4.82 -6.41
CA ARG A 48 -7.76 -5.58 -5.93
C ARG A 48 -6.78 -4.67 -5.18
N LEU A 49 -6.50 -3.48 -5.71
CA LEU A 49 -5.70 -2.45 -5.03
C LEU A 49 -6.29 -2.09 -3.66
N ARG A 50 -7.61 -1.85 -3.60
CA ARG A 50 -8.32 -1.53 -2.36
C ARG A 50 -8.27 -2.68 -1.36
N ARG A 51 -8.42 -3.93 -1.82
CA ARG A 51 -8.32 -5.12 -0.96
C ARG A 51 -6.93 -5.27 -0.36
N SER A 52 -5.86 -5.21 -1.16
CA SER A 52 -4.48 -5.30 -0.65
C SER A 52 -4.17 -4.17 0.33
N LEU A 53 -4.66 -2.95 0.06
CA LEU A 53 -4.53 -1.83 1.01
C LEU A 53 -5.16 -2.12 2.38
N LEU A 54 -6.35 -2.72 2.41
CA LEU A 54 -7.02 -3.08 3.66
C LEU A 54 -6.26 -4.17 4.42
N LEU A 55 -5.70 -5.16 3.71
CA LEU A 55 -4.87 -6.20 4.33
C LEU A 55 -3.59 -5.62 4.92
N ILE A 56 -2.91 -4.74 4.18
CA ILE A 56 -1.73 -4.01 4.65
C ILE A 56 -2.08 -3.16 5.88
N ALA A 57 -3.22 -2.47 5.87
CA ALA A 57 -3.68 -1.66 7.00
C ALA A 57 -3.98 -2.51 8.25
N GLY A 58 -4.62 -3.67 8.08
CA GLY A 58 -4.88 -4.61 9.16
C GLY A 58 -3.59 -5.22 9.73
N ALA A 59 -2.65 -5.57 8.87
CA ALA A 59 -1.37 -6.17 9.26
C ALA A 59 -0.41 -5.17 9.93
N ILE A 60 -0.35 -3.94 9.44
CA ILE A 60 0.46 -2.86 10.04
C ILE A 60 -0.19 -2.34 11.34
N GLY A 61 -1.52 -2.35 11.44
CA GLY A 61 -2.25 -1.78 12.57
C GLY A 61 -2.06 -0.27 12.73
N SER A 62 -2.20 0.24 13.97
CA SER A 62 -2.09 1.67 14.30
C SER A 62 -0.65 2.21 14.38
N VAL A 63 0.31 1.64 13.64
CA VAL A 63 1.71 2.09 13.66
C VAL A 63 1.82 3.49 13.04
N SER A 64 2.00 4.49 13.89
CA SER A 64 2.00 5.90 13.48
C SER A 64 3.15 6.27 12.53
N ALA A 65 4.25 5.51 12.53
CA ALA A 65 5.37 5.72 11.61
C ALA A 65 5.03 5.36 10.15
N LEU A 66 4.08 4.44 9.95
CA LEU A 66 3.67 3.91 8.65
C LEU A 66 2.34 4.52 8.17
N SER A 67 1.58 5.15 9.07
CA SER A 67 0.27 5.75 8.76
C SER A 67 0.33 6.78 7.63
N ARG A 68 1.36 7.64 7.60
CA ARG A 68 1.55 8.62 6.53
C ARG A 68 1.79 7.96 5.17
N GLY A 69 2.66 6.95 5.11
CA GLY A 69 2.95 6.23 3.87
C GLY A 69 1.71 5.49 3.36
N LEU A 70 0.95 4.90 4.27
CA LEU A 70 -0.31 4.21 3.95
C LEU A 70 -1.39 5.16 3.42
N ALA A 71 -1.53 6.36 4.02
CA ALA A 71 -2.44 7.39 3.55
C ALA A 71 -2.07 7.87 2.13
N GLU A 72 -0.79 8.13 1.86
CA GLU A 72 -0.31 8.52 0.53
C GLU A 72 -0.63 7.46 -0.54
N VAL A 73 -0.52 6.17 -0.21
CA VAL A 73 -0.91 5.08 -1.15
C VAL A 73 -2.43 5.03 -1.33
N ARG A 74 -3.21 5.21 -0.27
CA ARG A 74 -4.68 5.27 -0.35
C ARG A 74 -5.14 6.39 -1.28
N ASP A 75 -4.64 7.60 -1.09
CA ASP A 75 -4.96 8.76 -1.93
C ASP A 75 -4.60 8.49 -3.40
N ALA A 76 -3.44 7.86 -3.65
CA ALA A 76 -3.02 7.51 -4.99
C ALA A 76 -3.92 6.44 -5.65
N VAL A 77 -4.44 5.47 -4.87
CA VAL A 77 -5.41 4.48 -5.37
C VAL A 77 -6.77 5.12 -5.64
N GLU A 78 -7.22 6.05 -4.80
CA GLU A 78 -8.47 6.81 -5.02
C GLU A 78 -8.37 7.66 -6.30
N LEU A 79 -7.26 8.38 -6.49
CA LEU A 79 -7.00 9.13 -7.72
C LEU A 79 -6.91 8.23 -8.96
N PHE A 80 -6.37 7.01 -8.81
CA PHE A 80 -6.26 6.05 -9.90
C PHE A 80 -7.62 5.45 -10.29
N GLY A 81 -8.55 5.29 -9.34
CA GLY A 81 -9.92 4.83 -9.60
C GLY A 81 -10.87 5.89 -10.13
N GLY A 82 -10.40 7.12 -10.28
CA GLY A 82 -11.24 8.29 -10.48
C GLY A 82 -12.09 8.61 -9.25
N PRO A 83 -12.77 9.78 -9.22
CA PRO A 83 -13.74 10.12 -8.18
C PRO A 83 -15.00 9.24 -8.31
N GLY A 84 -14.85 7.95 -8.06
CA GLY A 84 -15.94 6.98 -8.06
C GLY A 84 -16.68 7.08 -6.73
N ARG A 85 -17.89 7.65 -6.76
CA ARG A 85 -18.90 7.45 -5.72
C ARG A 85 -18.95 5.96 -5.37
N GLY A 86 -18.77 5.67 -4.08
CA GLY A 86 -19.24 4.41 -3.49
C GLY A 86 -20.76 4.34 -3.53
#